data_AF-A0A7Y2FT77-F1
#
_entry.id   AF-A0A7Y2FT77-F1
#
_cell.length_a   1.000
_cell.length_b   1.000
_cell.length_c   1.000
_cell.angle_alpha   90.00
_cell.angle_beta   90.00
_cell.angle_gamma   90.00
#
_symmetry.space_group_name_H-M   'P 1'
#
loop_
_entity.id
_entity.type
_entity.pdbx_description
1 polymer ?
#
loop_
_entity_poly.entity_id
_entity_poly.type
_entity_poly.pdbx_seq_one_letter_code
_entity_poly.pdbx_strand_id
1 'polypeptide(L)'
;RVEGAIEIARPSPPRIDAADAADWVDAVIGGDAETGAVRVLFHSIAYQYFPDVSQQRIAARMDAAGKIATADAPLAWLAFEQFQREGPRLTLRVWPGGAEHILARADAHGRKIEWLV
;
A
#
# COMPACT_ATOMS: atom_id res chain seq x y z
N ARG A 1 -14.37 -2.75 -20.70
CA ARG A 1 -14.20 -2.73 -19.21
C ARG A 1 -13.35 -1.52 -18.81
N VAL A 2 -12.26 -1.26 -19.52
CA VAL A 2 -11.41 -0.08 -19.32
C VAL A 2 -12.15 1.22 -19.63
N GLU A 3 -12.98 1.22 -20.67
CA GLU A 3 -13.78 2.37 -21.09
C GLU A 3 -14.71 2.83 -19.96
N GLY A 4 -15.43 1.89 -19.32
CA GLY A 4 -16.30 2.20 -18.18
C GLY A 4 -15.54 2.73 -16.96
N ALA A 5 -14.34 2.21 -16.68
CA ALA A 5 -13.50 2.74 -15.61
C ALA A 5 -13.02 4.18 -15.92
N ILE A 6 -12.68 4.46 -17.18
CA ILE A 6 -12.30 5.80 -17.64
C ILE A 6 -13.49 6.76 -17.52
N GLU A 7 -14.70 6.37 -17.92
CA GLU A 7 -15.89 7.20 -17.75
C GLU A 7 -16.13 7.59 -16.29
N ILE A 8 -15.94 6.64 -15.36
CA ILE A 8 -16.06 6.89 -13.91
C ILE A 8 -14.97 7.87 -13.43
N ALA A 9 -13.74 7.75 -13.95
CA ALA A 9 -12.62 8.60 -13.54
C ALA A 9 -12.66 10.01 -14.17
N ARG A 10 -13.30 10.22 -15.33
CA ARG A 10 -13.27 11.51 -16.05
C ARG A 10 -13.73 12.73 -15.23
N PRO A 11 -14.81 12.67 -14.43
CA PRO A 11 -15.25 13.81 -13.62
C PRO A 11 -14.26 14.20 -12.51
N SER A 12 -13.42 13.25 -12.08
CA SER A 12 -12.42 13.45 -11.02
C SER A 12 -11.20 12.58 -11.32
N PRO A 13 -10.36 12.98 -12.29
CA PRO A 13 -9.23 12.18 -12.72
C PRO A 13 -8.28 11.95 -11.54
N PRO A 14 -7.75 10.73 -11.36
CA PRO A 14 -6.79 10.49 -10.31
C PRO A 14 -5.53 11.32 -10.57
N ARG A 15 -4.89 11.76 -9.49
CA ARG A 15 -3.55 12.32 -9.60
C ARG A 15 -2.59 11.20 -10.00
N ILE A 16 -1.85 11.43 -11.09
CA ILE A 16 -0.83 10.50 -11.60
C ILE A 16 0.50 11.23 -11.51
N ASP A 17 1.41 10.72 -10.68
CA ASP A 17 2.78 11.22 -10.58
C ASP A 17 3.70 10.31 -11.41
N ALA A 18 4.54 10.91 -12.27
CA ALA A 18 5.51 10.18 -13.07
C ALA A 18 6.84 10.05 -12.31
N ALA A 19 7.02 8.94 -11.59
CA ALA A 19 8.21 8.67 -10.78
C ALA A 19 8.44 7.16 -10.60
N ASP A 20 9.64 6.77 -10.17
CA ASP A 20 9.84 5.46 -9.54
C ASP A 20 9.02 5.39 -8.25
N ALA A 21 8.49 4.21 -7.93
CA ALA A 21 7.65 4.02 -6.76
C ALA A 21 8.38 4.36 -5.44
N ALA A 22 9.68 4.07 -5.32
CA ALA A 22 10.45 4.39 -4.13
C ALA A 22 10.72 5.89 -4.02
N ASP A 23 10.99 6.58 -5.13
CA ASP A 23 11.11 8.04 -5.14
C ASP A 23 9.81 8.73 -4.73
N TRP A 24 8.67 8.22 -5.22
CA TRP A 24 7.36 8.71 -4.83
C TRP A 24 7.09 8.47 -3.34
N VAL A 25 7.35 7.25 -2.84
CA VAL A 25 7.19 6.92 -1.41
C VAL A 25 8.05 7.81 -0.53
N ASP A 26 9.32 8.05 -0.88
CA ASP A 26 10.19 8.94 -0.11
C ASP A 26 9.68 10.39 -0.04
N ALA A 27 9.05 10.86 -1.12
CA ALA A 27 8.50 12.20 -1.19
C ALA A 27 7.20 12.36 -0.38
N VAL A 28 6.32 11.35 -0.37
CA VAL A 28 4.99 11.44 0.27
C VAL A 28 4.94 10.88 1.69
N ILE A 29 5.78 9.90 1.99
CA ILE A 29 5.97 9.35 3.33
C ILE A 29 7.18 10.07 3.92
N GLY A 30 6.97 10.87 4.97
CA GLY A 30 8.04 11.70 5.53
C GLY A 30 7.65 13.10 5.96
N GLY A 31 6.63 13.66 5.32
CA GLY A 31 6.03 14.92 5.77
C GLY A 31 5.22 14.73 7.05
N ASP A 32 4.87 15.86 7.69
CA ASP A 32 4.13 15.89 8.94
C ASP A 32 2.91 14.95 8.88
N ALA A 33 2.83 14.07 9.87
CA ALA A 33 1.69 13.18 10.01
C ALA A 33 0.47 14.00 10.42
N GLU A 34 -0.67 13.77 9.76
CA GLU A 34 -1.88 14.51 10.04
C GLU A 34 -2.52 13.98 11.33
N THR A 35 -2.59 14.82 12.36
CA THR A 35 -3.23 14.45 13.63
C THR A 35 -4.73 14.19 13.41
N GLY A 36 -5.22 13.09 13.98
CA GLY A 36 -6.59 12.63 13.86
C GLY A 36 -6.86 11.77 12.61
N ALA A 37 -5.84 11.50 11.78
CA ALA A 37 -5.99 10.72 10.56
C ALA A 37 -4.97 9.58 10.48
N VAL A 38 -5.38 8.47 9.83
CA VAL A 38 -4.48 7.36 9.48
C VAL A 38 -3.91 7.60 8.09
N ARG A 39 -2.59 7.68 7.97
CA ARG A 39 -1.94 7.69 6.64
C ARG A 39 -1.77 6.25 6.16
N VAL A 40 -2.25 5.93 4.97
CA VAL A 40 -2.18 4.58 4.38
C VAL A 40 -1.35 4.59 3.11
N LEU A 41 -0.26 3.82 3.07
CA LEU A 41 0.38 3.41 1.82
C LEU A 41 -0.33 2.15 1.32
N PHE A 42 -0.91 2.22 0.12
CA PHE A 42 -1.60 1.10 -0.50
C PHE A 42 -0.99 0.76 -1.86
N HIS A 43 -0.82 -0.53 -2.13
CA HIS A 43 -0.50 -1.03 -3.46
C HIS A 43 -1.11 -2.42 -3.69
N SER A 44 -1.35 -2.73 -4.95
CA SER A 44 -1.97 -3.99 -5.36
C SER A 44 -1.40 -4.50 -6.67
N ILE A 45 -0.94 -5.76 -6.70
CA ILE A 45 -0.39 -6.45 -7.89
C ILE A 45 0.62 -5.55 -8.64
N ALA A 46 1.44 -4.83 -7.89
CA ALA A 46 2.39 -3.85 -8.41
C ALA A 46 3.78 -4.14 -7.88
N TYR A 47 3.89 -4.43 -6.58
CA TYR A 47 5.16 -4.55 -5.87
C TYR A 47 6.08 -5.62 -6.46
N GLN A 48 5.50 -6.73 -6.93
CA GLN A 48 6.24 -7.82 -7.59
C GLN A 48 6.96 -7.41 -8.89
N TYR A 49 6.59 -6.27 -9.48
CA TYR A 49 7.20 -5.75 -10.69
C TYR A 49 8.26 -4.67 -10.41
N PHE A 50 8.37 -4.21 -9.17
CA PHE A 50 9.38 -3.23 -8.82
C PHE A 50 10.75 -3.90 -8.73
N PRO A 51 11.83 -3.21 -9.14
CA PRO A 51 13.19 -3.68 -8.88
C PRO A 51 13.42 -3.93 -7.38
N ASP A 52 14.24 -4.93 -7.03
CA ASP A 52 14.53 -5.27 -5.64
C ASP A 52 15.03 -4.08 -4.83
N VAL A 53 15.81 -3.19 -5.46
CA VAL A 53 16.29 -1.95 -4.83
C VAL A 53 15.15 -1.01 -4.45
N SER A 54 14.14 -0.87 -5.31
CA SER A 54 12.95 -0.04 -5.03
C SER A 54 12.11 -0.67 -3.93
N GLN A 55 11.93 -2.00 -3.93
CA GLN A 55 11.23 -2.70 -2.85
C GLN A 55 11.92 -2.49 -1.50
N GLN A 56 13.24 -2.69 -1.43
CA GLN A 56 14.00 -2.52 -0.19
C GLN A 56 13.94 -1.07 0.32
N ARG A 57 14.00 -0.09 -0.59
CA ARG A 57 13.92 1.33 -0.24
C ARG A 57 12.53 1.71 0.29
N ILE A 58 11.45 1.22 -0.33
CA ILE A 58 10.08 1.41 0.19
C ILE A 58 9.96 0.81 1.59
N ALA A 59 10.42 -0.42 1.79
CA ALA A 59 10.37 -1.08 3.10
C ALA A 59 11.13 -0.30 4.18
N ALA A 60 12.37 0.10 3.88
CA ALA A 60 13.18 0.91 4.79
C ALA A 60 12.52 2.26 5.12
N ARG A 61 11.89 2.89 4.12
CA ARG A 61 11.19 4.17 4.32
C ARG A 61 9.97 4.02 5.23
N MET A 62 9.17 3.00 5.00
CA MET A 62 7.98 2.70 5.80
C MET A 62 8.34 2.33 7.24
N ASP A 63 9.38 1.52 7.45
CA ASP A 63 9.87 1.18 8.78
C ASP A 63 10.40 2.43 9.52
N ALA A 64 11.11 3.32 8.83
CA ALA A 64 11.60 4.57 9.41
C ALA A 64 10.45 5.51 9.81
N ALA A 65 9.44 5.67 8.95
CA ALA A 65 8.27 6.47 9.24
C ALA A 65 7.41 5.87 10.37
N GLY A 66 7.31 4.55 10.40
CA GLY A 66 6.60 3.82 11.46
C GLY A 66 7.19 4.03 12.86
N LYS A 67 8.50 4.28 12.99
CA LYS A 67 9.15 4.57 14.28
C LYS A 67 8.70 5.88 14.93
N ILE A 68 8.18 6.82 14.15
CA ILE A 68 7.69 8.13 14.63
C ILE A 68 6.17 8.24 14.57
N ALA A 69 5.48 7.22 14.06
CA ALA A 69 4.02 7.18 14.05
C ALA A 69 3.48 7.10 15.49
N THR A 70 2.35 7.76 15.72
CA THR A 70 1.71 7.84 17.05
C THR A 70 0.30 7.30 16.97
N ALA A 71 -0.35 7.10 18.12
CA ALA A 71 -1.76 6.69 18.16
C ALA A 71 -2.69 7.74 17.51
N ASP A 72 -2.34 9.03 17.60
CA ASP A 72 -3.13 10.13 17.03
C ASP A 72 -2.76 10.43 15.56
N ALA A 73 -1.67 9.87 15.05
CA ALA A 73 -1.28 9.97 13.65
C ALA A 73 -0.62 8.65 13.18
N PRO A 74 -1.41 7.56 13.07
CA PRO A 74 -0.88 6.24 12.75
C PRO A 74 -0.52 6.12 11.27
N LEU A 75 0.41 5.21 11.00
CA LEU A 75 0.82 4.83 9.65
C LEU A 75 0.36 3.40 9.38
N ALA A 76 -0.24 3.16 8.22
CA ALA A 76 -0.62 1.84 7.77
C ALA A 76 0.02 1.53 6.41
N TRP A 77 0.49 0.29 6.26
CA TRP A 77 0.92 -0.27 4.99
C TRP A 77 -0.01 -1.42 4.62
N LEU A 78 -0.85 -1.20 3.61
CA LEU A 78 -1.82 -2.16 3.10
C LEU A 78 -1.36 -2.68 1.74
N ALA A 79 -1.08 -3.98 1.66
CA ALA A 79 -0.55 -4.59 0.45
C ALA A 79 -1.46 -5.73 -0.03
N PHE A 80 -1.90 -5.66 -1.29
CA PHE A 80 -2.56 -6.77 -1.98
C PHE A 80 -1.63 -7.36 -3.03
N GLU A 81 -0.74 -8.26 -2.64
CA GLU A 81 0.37 -8.70 -3.48
C GLU A 81 0.48 -10.21 -3.60
N GLN A 82 1.04 -10.65 -4.73
CA GLN A 82 1.28 -12.06 -5.01
C GLN A 82 2.21 -12.66 -3.95
N PHE A 83 1.75 -13.72 -3.27
CA PHE A 83 2.57 -14.46 -2.34
C PHE A 83 3.04 -15.77 -2.98
N GLN A 84 4.24 -15.74 -3.55
CA GLN A 84 4.87 -16.91 -4.18
C GLN A 84 3.91 -17.63 -5.15
N ARG A 85 3.61 -18.91 -4.89
CA ARG A 85 2.69 -19.74 -5.67
C ARG A 85 1.28 -19.84 -5.07
N GLU A 86 1.04 -19.25 -3.91
CA GLU A 86 -0.24 -19.36 -3.18
C GLU A 86 -1.30 -18.37 -3.70
N GLY A 87 -0.90 -17.39 -4.51
CA GLY A 87 -1.78 -16.32 -4.96
C GLY A 87 -1.69 -15.08 -4.08
N PRO A 88 -2.46 -14.02 -4.39
CA PRO A 88 -2.41 -12.79 -3.63
C PRO A 88 -2.91 -12.90 -2.20
N ARG A 89 -2.28 -12.12 -1.33
CA ARG A 89 -2.70 -11.90 0.06
C ARG A 89 -2.95 -10.42 0.28
N LEU A 90 -3.96 -10.11 1.08
CA LEU A 90 -4.13 -8.78 1.66
C LEU A 90 -3.42 -8.77 3.01
N THR A 91 -2.32 -8.02 3.12
CA THR A 91 -1.59 -7.82 4.38
C THR A 91 -1.71 -6.38 4.84
N LEU A 92 -1.75 -6.20 6.16
CA LEU A 92 -1.80 -4.90 6.81
C LEU A 92 -0.74 -4.85 7.91
N ARG A 93 0.13 -3.85 7.85
CA ARG A 93 1.02 -3.47 8.94
C ARG A 93 0.62 -2.09 9.45
N VAL A 94 0.43 -1.94 10.76
CA VAL A 94 0.04 -0.65 11.37
C VAL A 94 1.06 -0.24 12.42
N TRP A 95 1.46 1.04 12.39
CA TRP A 95 2.27 1.68 13.43
C TRP A 95 1.43 2.72 14.19
N PRO A 96 1.64 2.87 15.52
CA PRO A 96 2.61 2.15 16.35
C PRO A 96 2.25 0.66 16.54
N GLY A 97 3.26 -0.20 16.72
CA GLY A 97 3.11 -1.66 16.87
C GLY A 97 3.90 -2.44 15.81
N GLY A 98 3.68 -2.13 14.53
CA GLY A 98 4.46 -2.66 13.41
C GLY A 98 4.26 -4.15 13.11
N ALA A 99 3.28 -4.80 13.76
CA ALA A 99 2.93 -6.18 13.47
C ALA A 99 2.20 -6.27 12.12
N GLU A 100 2.58 -7.27 11.33
CA GLU A 100 1.91 -7.57 10.06
C GLU A 100 0.80 -8.60 10.28
N HIS A 101 -0.38 -8.30 9.73
CA HIS A 101 -1.56 -9.14 9.78
C HIS A 101 -1.97 -9.53 8.37
N ILE A 102 -2.26 -10.81 8.15
CA ILE A 102 -2.89 -11.28 6.91
C ILE A 102 -4.41 -11.14 7.10
N LEU A 103 -5.03 -10.22 6.36
CA LEU A 103 -6.46 -9.94 6.44
C LEU A 103 -7.27 -10.87 5.53
N ALA A 104 -6.73 -11.22 4.36
CA ALA A 104 -7.42 -12.07 3.40
C ALA A 104 -6.47 -12.80 2.44
N ARG A 105 -6.99 -13.87 1.84
CA ARG A 105 -6.43 -14.54 0.65
C ARG A 105 -7.39 -14.33 -0.52
N ALA A 106 -6.87 -14.16 -1.73
CA ALA A 106 -7.74 -13.93 -2.88
C ALA A 106 -7.16 -14.49 -4.18
N ASP A 107 -7.95 -14.46 -5.26
CA ASP A 107 -7.39 -14.58 -6.61
C ASP A 107 -6.90 -13.22 -7.15
N ALA A 108 -6.00 -13.25 -8.13
CA ALA A 108 -5.39 -12.05 -8.74
C ALA A 108 -6.38 -11.04 -9.32
N HIS A 109 -7.62 -11.44 -9.57
CA HIS A 109 -8.66 -10.55 -10.08
C HIS A 109 -9.71 -10.17 -9.02
N GLY A 110 -9.51 -10.52 -7.75
CA GLY A 110 -10.40 -10.16 -6.65
C GLY A 110 -11.83 -10.70 -6.78
N ARG A 111 -12.03 -11.80 -7.52
CA ARG A 111 -13.35 -12.44 -7.73
C ARG A 111 -13.72 -13.34 -6.55
N LYS A 112 -12.72 -13.86 -5.86
CA LYS A 112 -12.83 -14.66 -4.64
C LYS A 112 -11.93 -14.05 -3.60
N ILE A 113 -12.50 -13.76 -2.43
CA ILE A 113 -11.80 -13.25 -1.25
C ILE A 113 -12.21 -14.12 -0.07
N GLU A 114 -11.23 -14.71 0.58
CA GLU A 114 -11.35 -15.42 1.86
C GLU A 114 -10.82 -14.49 2.95
N TRP A 115 -11.71 -13.97 3.79
CA TRP A 115 -11.35 -13.15 4.94
C TRP A 115 -10.89 -14.03 6.11
N LEU A 116 -9.83 -13.60 6.80
CA LEU A 116 -9.21 -14.32 7.91
C LEU A 116 -9.38 -13.63 9.27
N VAL A 117 -10.11 -12.51 9.29
CA VAL A 117 -10.40 -11.66 10.44
C VAL A 117 -11.90 -11.40 10.56
#